data_AF-A0A931G8C3-F1
#
_entry.id   AF-A0A931G8C3-F1
#
_cell.length_a   1.000
_cell.length_b   1.000
_cell.length_c   1.000
_cell.angle_alpha   90.00
_cell.angle_beta   90.00
_cell.angle_gamma   90.00
#
_symmetry.space_group_name_H-M   'P 1'
#
loop_
_entity.id
_entity.type
_entity.pdbx_description
1 polymer ?
#
loop_
_entity_poly.entity_id
_entity_poly.type
_entity_poly.pdbx_seq_one_letter_code
_entity_poly.pdbx_strand_id
1 'polypeptide(L)'
;MIHRFMETYRRLIESTRHLHHRYIYHRFNTENRLTGLIGPRGTGKTTLLLQYINEKIENKSQCIYVSVDHLYFSTHLLMDFVDDLYEEFGVRYFFLDEIHKYPNWNQEIKNIYDAYPDIKIIFSGSSSMDLIKGTHDLSRRGIIYHMSGMSFREYLLFNGIADTGSFTLD
;
A
#
# COMPACT_ATOMS: atom_id res chain seq x y z
N MET A 1 -22.53 0.77 -0.86
CA MET A 1 -21.51 -0.24 -0.49
C MET A 1 -20.18 0.41 -0.09
N ILE A 2 -19.78 1.49 -0.79
CA ILE A 2 -18.58 2.31 -0.51
C ILE A 2 -18.45 2.76 0.95
N HIS A 3 -19.55 3.17 1.58
CA HIS A 3 -19.56 3.53 3.01
C HIS A 3 -18.95 2.44 3.92
N ARG A 4 -19.17 1.15 3.60
CA ARG A 4 -18.57 0.03 4.37
C ARG A 4 -17.05 -0.05 4.20
N PHE A 5 -16.51 0.36 3.06
CA PHE A 5 -15.06 0.47 2.86
C PHE A 5 -14.49 1.59 3.73
N MET A 6 -15.16 2.76 3.79
CA MET A 6 -14.75 3.86 4.67
C MET A 6 -14.79 3.46 6.16
N GLU A 7 -15.83 2.74 6.59
CA GLU A 7 -15.92 2.22 7.97
C GLU A 7 -14.82 1.18 8.26
N THR A 8 -14.52 0.30 7.31
CA THR A 8 -13.45 -0.70 7.46
C THR A 8 -12.09 -0.04 7.52
N TYR A 9 -11.84 0.94 6.66
CA TYR A 9 -10.64 1.77 6.68
C TYR A 9 -10.45 2.44 8.04
N ARG A 10 -11.46 3.14 8.57
CA ARG A 10 -11.39 3.80 9.89
C ARG A 10 -11.05 2.81 11.01
N ARG A 11 -11.72 1.66 11.05
CA ARG A 11 -11.44 0.60 12.04
C ARG A 11 -10.01 0.06 11.96
N LEU A 12 -9.47 -0.11 10.75
CA LEU A 12 -8.10 -0.57 10.56
C LEU A 12 -7.07 0.47 11.00
N ILE A 13 -7.31 1.74 10.70
CA ILE A 13 -6.47 2.86 11.13
C ILE A 13 -6.46 2.98 12.65
N GLU A 14 -7.63 2.89 13.31
CA GLU A 14 -7.74 2.96 14.77
C GLU A 14 -7.08 1.78 15.49
N SER A 15 -7.06 0.59 14.88
CA SER A 15 -6.48 -0.62 15.48
C SER A 15 -4.98 -0.80 15.22
N THR A 16 -4.37 0.04 14.39
CA THR A 16 -2.96 -0.08 14.02
C THR A 16 -2.05 0.33 15.18
N ARG A 17 -1.07 -0.53 15.52
CA ARG A 17 -0.08 -0.28 16.57
C ARG A 17 1.19 0.39 16.02
N HIS A 18 1.81 1.25 16.83
CA HIS A 18 2.96 2.08 16.45
C HIS A 18 4.29 1.70 17.12
N LEU A 19 4.43 0.46 17.63
CA LEU A 19 5.57 0.09 18.47
C LEU A 19 6.90 0.07 17.69
N HIS A 20 6.90 -0.53 16.50
CA HIS A 20 8.10 -0.65 15.66
C HIS A 20 7.74 -0.56 14.18
N HIS A 21 8.68 -0.06 13.39
CA HIS A 21 8.57 0.00 11.93
C HIS A 21 9.53 -0.98 11.26
N ARG A 22 9.16 -1.45 10.06
CA ARG A 22 10.04 -2.26 9.21
C ARG A 22 11.22 -1.41 8.73
N TYR A 23 12.37 -2.04 8.45
CA TYR A 23 13.60 -1.35 8.01
C TYR A 23 13.43 -0.35 6.85
N ILE A 24 12.47 -0.60 5.95
CA ILE A 24 12.22 0.23 4.76
C ILE A 24 11.34 1.45 5.05
N TYR A 25 10.65 1.50 6.19
CA TYR A 25 9.65 2.52 6.52
C TYR A 25 10.20 3.94 6.39
N HIS A 26 11.39 4.21 6.91
CA HIS A 26 11.99 5.56 6.86
C HIS A 26 12.39 6.01 5.45
N ARG A 27 12.51 5.07 4.50
CA ARG A 27 12.79 5.38 3.09
C ARG A 27 11.52 5.39 2.24
N PHE A 28 10.46 4.74 2.70
CA PHE A 28 9.18 4.69 2.02
C PHE A 28 8.53 6.08 2.06
N ASN A 29 8.21 6.60 0.88
CA ASN A 29 7.46 7.84 0.73
C ASN A 29 6.48 7.75 -0.43
N THR A 30 5.46 8.59 -0.39
CA THR A 30 4.42 8.69 -1.41
C THR A 30 4.51 10.02 -2.15
N GLU A 31 5.71 10.59 -2.32
CA GLU A 31 5.87 11.84 -3.06
C GLU A 31 5.45 11.67 -4.53
N ASN A 32 5.82 10.54 -5.11
CA ASN A 32 5.40 10.11 -6.45
C ASN A 32 3.91 9.79 -6.49
N ARG A 33 3.27 10.10 -7.63
CA ARG A 33 1.86 9.79 -7.89
C ARG A 33 1.57 8.30 -7.92
N LEU A 34 2.55 7.47 -8.26
CA LEU A 34 2.45 6.01 -8.19
C LEU A 34 3.58 5.44 -7.34
N THR A 35 3.23 4.66 -6.33
CA THR A 35 4.19 3.97 -5.45
C THR A 35 3.77 2.53 -5.25
N GLY A 36 4.68 1.58 -5.48
CA GLY A 36 4.46 0.16 -5.24
C GLY A 36 5.26 -0.35 -4.05
N LEU A 37 4.68 -1.23 -3.23
CA LEU A 37 5.35 -1.96 -2.17
C LEU A 37 5.19 -3.47 -2.37
N ILE A 38 6.27 -4.13 -2.79
CA ILE A 38 6.25 -5.53 -3.18
C ILE A 38 7.08 -6.36 -2.21
N GLY A 39 6.61 -7.55 -1.87
CA GLY A 39 7.37 -8.46 -1.02
C GLY A 39 6.60 -9.74 -0.70
N PRO A 40 7.26 -10.80 -0.23
CA PRO A 40 6.60 -12.06 0.16
C PRO A 40 5.41 -11.86 1.12
N ARG A 41 4.49 -12.83 1.18
CA ARG A 41 3.41 -12.82 2.18
C ARG A 41 3.99 -12.87 3.59
N GLY A 42 3.33 -12.20 4.54
CA GLY A 42 3.79 -12.16 5.94
C GLY A 42 4.95 -11.20 6.25
N THR A 43 5.39 -10.38 5.29
CA THR A 43 6.50 -9.41 5.49
C THR A 43 6.11 -8.09 6.15
N GLY A 44 4.82 -7.90 6.46
CA GLY A 44 4.30 -6.69 7.13
C GLY A 44 3.93 -5.53 6.21
N LYS A 45 3.62 -5.78 4.91
CA LYS A 45 3.28 -4.72 3.94
C LYS A 45 2.05 -3.92 4.38
N THR A 46 0.97 -4.64 4.69
CA THR A 46 -0.28 -4.06 5.21
C THR A 46 -0.03 -3.18 6.44
N THR A 47 0.74 -3.70 7.41
CA THR A 47 1.10 -2.95 8.62
C THR A 47 1.86 -1.68 8.30
N LEU A 48 2.85 -1.75 7.38
CA LEU A 48 3.61 -0.60 6.94
C LEU A 48 2.70 0.47 6.31
N LEU A 49 1.79 0.07 5.40
CA LEU A 49 0.87 1.00 4.75
C LEU A 49 -0.05 1.68 5.78
N LEU A 50 -0.65 0.92 6.70
CA LEU A 50 -1.53 1.47 7.72
C LEU A 50 -0.79 2.40 8.70
N GLN A 51 0.44 2.02 9.11
CA GLN A 51 1.31 2.89 9.91
C GLN A 51 1.65 4.18 9.16
N TYR A 52 1.96 4.07 7.87
CA TYR A 52 2.26 5.24 7.03
C TYR A 52 1.07 6.18 6.93
N ILE A 53 -0.15 5.66 6.69
CA ILE A 53 -1.36 6.48 6.68
C ILE A 53 -1.54 7.20 8.02
N ASN A 54 -1.37 6.48 9.13
CA ASN A 54 -1.57 7.07 10.45
C ASN A 54 -0.60 8.21 10.79
N GLU A 55 0.65 8.08 10.35
CA GLU A 55 1.76 8.93 10.79
C GLU A 55 2.16 10.01 9.76
N LYS A 56 1.83 9.81 8.48
CA LYS A 56 2.30 10.69 7.38
C LYS A 56 1.17 11.32 6.57
N ILE A 57 -0.05 10.78 6.62
CA ILE A 57 -1.20 11.38 5.93
C ILE A 57 -1.92 12.31 6.90
N GLU A 58 -1.77 13.62 6.66
CA GLU A 58 -2.39 14.67 7.49
C GLU A 58 -3.91 14.59 7.43
N ASN A 59 -4.47 14.59 6.21
CA ASN A 59 -5.90 14.55 6.01
C ASN A 59 -6.39 13.13 5.71
N LYS A 60 -6.66 12.37 6.78
CA LYS A 60 -7.13 10.98 6.69
C LYS A 60 -8.50 10.83 6.01
N SER A 61 -9.30 11.89 5.88
CA SER A 61 -10.57 11.83 5.17
C SER A 61 -10.42 11.81 3.64
N GLN A 62 -9.30 12.35 3.12
CA GLN A 62 -8.93 12.28 1.70
C GLN A 62 -8.15 11.01 1.35
N CYS A 63 -8.15 10.01 2.23
CA CYS A 63 -7.39 8.79 2.07
C CYS A 63 -8.30 7.58 2.26
N ILE A 64 -8.02 6.53 1.51
CA ILE A 64 -8.63 5.22 1.70
C ILE A 64 -7.55 4.14 1.72
N TYR A 65 -7.73 3.17 2.61
CA TYR A 65 -7.09 1.86 2.50
C TYR A 65 -8.13 0.82 2.13
N VAL A 66 -7.84 -0.01 1.14
CA VAL A 66 -8.68 -1.13 0.73
C VAL A 66 -7.82 -2.31 0.29
N SER A 67 -8.22 -3.52 0.68
CA SER A 67 -7.72 -4.73 0.04
C SER A 67 -8.55 -5.01 -1.20
N VAL A 68 -7.90 -5.09 -2.37
CA VAL A 68 -8.60 -5.36 -3.63
C VAL A 68 -8.94 -6.84 -3.82
N ASP A 69 -8.53 -7.72 -2.90
CA ASP A 69 -8.97 -9.12 -2.83
C ASP A 69 -10.42 -9.24 -2.27
N HIS A 70 -11.08 -8.11 -2.00
CA HIS A 70 -12.46 -8.09 -1.52
C HIS A 70 -13.45 -8.52 -2.62
N LEU A 71 -14.45 -9.33 -2.27
CA LEU A 71 -15.46 -9.87 -3.21
C LEU A 71 -16.17 -8.82 -4.08
N TYR A 72 -16.27 -7.58 -3.61
CA TYR A 72 -16.79 -6.45 -4.40
C TYR A 72 -16.11 -6.32 -5.78
N PHE A 73 -14.78 -6.47 -5.83
CA PHE A 73 -13.99 -6.34 -7.06
C PHE A 73 -14.09 -7.56 -7.99
N SER A 74 -14.88 -8.58 -7.63
CA SER A 74 -15.22 -9.67 -8.55
C SER A 74 -16.29 -9.27 -9.58
N THR A 75 -17.06 -8.22 -9.29
CA THR A 75 -18.18 -7.75 -10.12
C THR A 75 -18.15 -6.26 -10.43
N HIS A 76 -17.18 -5.52 -9.87
CA HIS A 76 -17.02 -4.07 -10.07
C HIS A 76 -15.59 -3.75 -10.46
N LEU A 77 -15.42 -2.76 -11.33
CA LEU A 77 -14.10 -2.30 -11.75
C LEU A 77 -13.45 -1.47 -10.64
N LEU A 78 -12.12 -1.54 -10.54
CA LEU A 78 -11.36 -0.69 -9.63
C LEU A 78 -11.44 0.78 -10.07
N MET A 79 -11.53 1.04 -11.38
CA MET A 79 -11.75 2.39 -11.92
C MET A 79 -13.03 3.03 -11.36
N ASP A 80 -14.18 2.34 -11.43
CA ASP A 80 -15.47 2.85 -10.94
C ASP A 80 -15.41 3.13 -9.44
N PHE A 81 -14.75 2.25 -8.68
CA PHE A 81 -14.54 2.45 -7.25
C PHE A 81 -13.71 3.70 -6.93
N VAL A 82 -12.68 3.97 -7.74
CA VAL A 82 -11.86 5.18 -7.59
C VAL A 82 -12.66 6.43 -7.97
N ASP A 83 -13.45 6.36 -9.03
CA ASP A 83 -14.30 7.45 -9.51
C ASP A 83 -15.29 7.89 -8.42
N ASP A 84 -16.08 6.95 -7.90
CA ASP A 84 -17.07 7.23 -6.85
C ASP A 84 -16.41 7.84 -5.59
N LEU A 85 -15.24 7.33 -5.18
CA LEU A 85 -14.52 7.87 -4.02
C LEU A 85 -13.89 9.24 -4.27
N TYR A 86 -13.42 9.47 -5.50
CA TYR A 86 -12.83 10.73 -5.91
C TYR A 86 -13.87 11.85 -5.95
N GLU A 87 -15.05 11.58 -6.52
CA GLU A 87 -16.15 12.54 -6.69
C GLU A 87 -16.96 12.74 -5.41
N GLU A 88 -17.44 11.65 -4.79
CA GLU A 88 -18.39 11.76 -3.67
C GLU A 88 -17.70 12.06 -2.32
N PHE A 89 -16.46 11.58 -2.13
CA PHE A 89 -15.76 11.63 -0.85
C PHE A 89 -14.50 12.52 -0.88
N GLY A 90 -14.12 13.03 -2.05
CA GLY A 90 -12.93 13.86 -2.19
C GLY A 90 -11.63 13.10 -1.90
N VAL A 91 -11.61 11.79 -2.08
CA VAL A 91 -10.41 10.96 -1.85
C VAL A 91 -9.34 11.30 -2.88
N ARG A 92 -8.10 11.42 -2.40
CA ARG A 92 -6.91 11.72 -3.21
C ARG A 92 -5.78 10.72 -2.99
N TYR A 93 -5.78 9.98 -1.88
CA TYR A 93 -4.78 8.95 -1.58
C TYR A 93 -5.44 7.57 -1.57
N PHE A 94 -5.02 6.71 -2.48
CA PHE A 94 -5.57 5.36 -2.63
C PHE A 94 -4.51 4.32 -2.26
N PHE A 95 -4.66 3.71 -1.10
CA PHE A 95 -3.83 2.59 -0.64
C PHE A 95 -4.52 1.26 -0.97
N LEU A 96 -4.03 0.58 -2.00
CA LEU A 96 -4.60 -0.62 -2.59
C LEU A 96 -3.75 -1.85 -2.24
N ASP A 97 -4.17 -2.62 -1.24
CA ASP A 97 -3.46 -3.82 -0.82
C ASP A 97 -3.84 -5.05 -1.65
N GLU A 98 -2.90 -6.00 -1.76
CA GLU A 98 -3.03 -7.24 -2.52
C GLU A 98 -3.41 -7.05 -4.01
N ILE A 99 -2.88 -6.00 -4.66
CA ILE A 99 -3.24 -5.62 -6.05
C ILE A 99 -3.13 -6.75 -7.08
N HIS A 100 -2.14 -7.63 -6.90
CA HIS A 100 -1.91 -8.81 -7.74
C HIS A 100 -3.06 -9.84 -7.74
N LYS A 101 -4.04 -9.72 -6.85
CA LYS A 101 -5.26 -10.54 -6.86
C LYS A 101 -6.31 -10.03 -7.83
N TYR A 102 -6.25 -8.75 -8.18
CA TYR A 102 -7.19 -8.13 -9.10
C TYR A 102 -6.79 -8.42 -10.56
N PRO A 103 -7.70 -8.97 -11.39
CA PRO A 103 -7.41 -9.23 -12.80
C PRO A 103 -7.06 -7.95 -13.56
N ASN A 104 -6.09 -8.00 -14.48
CA ASN A 104 -5.70 -6.86 -15.34
C ASN A 104 -5.37 -5.56 -14.58
N TRP A 105 -4.98 -5.67 -13.31
CA TRP A 105 -4.75 -4.53 -12.43
C TRP A 105 -3.75 -3.51 -12.98
N ASN A 106 -2.73 -3.95 -13.72
CA ASN A 106 -1.72 -3.07 -14.29
C ASN A 106 -2.33 -2.07 -15.30
N GLN A 107 -3.28 -2.54 -16.11
CA GLN A 107 -3.97 -1.70 -17.09
C GLN A 107 -4.91 -0.71 -16.40
N GLU A 108 -5.66 -1.15 -15.39
CA GLU A 108 -6.55 -0.24 -14.65
C GLU A 108 -5.78 0.79 -13.84
N ILE A 109 -4.69 0.42 -13.15
CA ILE A 109 -3.83 1.37 -12.45
C ILE A 109 -3.25 2.41 -13.40
N LYS A 110 -2.87 2.01 -14.63
CA LYS A 110 -2.43 2.95 -15.66
C LYS A 110 -3.55 3.90 -16.06
N ASN A 111 -4.76 3.39 -16.31
CA ASN A 111 -5.89 4.22 -16.70
C ASN A 111 -6.26 5.22 -15.59
N ILE A 112 -6.31 4.77 -14.34
CA ILE A 112 -6.56 5.61 -13.16
C ILE A 112 -5.46 6.68 -13.04
N TYR A 113 -4.20 6.30 -13.21
CA TYR A 113 -3.09 7.25 -13.19
C TYR A 113 -3.17 8.30 -14.30
N ASP A 114 -3.58 7.92 -15.50
CA ASP A 114 -3.68 8.85 -16.63
C ASP A 114 -4.92 9.76 -16.52
N ALA A 115 -6.01 9.27 -15.91
CA ALA A 115 -7.28 10.01 -15.78
C ALA A 115 -7.31 11.03 -14.62
N TYR A 116 -6.69 10.73 -13.47
CA TYR A 116 -6.77 11.56 -12.27
C TYR A 116 -5.41 12.17 -11.91
N PRO A 117 -5.06 13.38 -12.40
CA PRO A 117 -3.73 13.97 -12.25
C PRO A 117 -3.36 14.34 -10.81
N ASP A 118 -4.33 14.53 -9.93
CA ASP A 118 -4.16 15.02 -8.55
C ASP A 118 -4.23 13.92 -7.48
N ILE A 119 -4.40 12.66 -7.85
CA ILE A 119 -4.41 11.54 -6.91
C ILE A 119 -3.02 10.89 -6.76
N LYS A 120 -2.85 10.20 -5.64
CA LYS A 120 -1.72 9.32 -5.36
C LYS A 120 -2.21 7.88 -5.20
N ILE A 121 -1.60 6.98 -5.94
CA ILE A 121 -1.90 5.55 -5.94
C ILE A 121 -0.73 4.83 -5.28
N ILE A 122 -1.01 4.20 -4.15
CA ILE A 122 -0.07 3.36 -3.41
C ILE A 122 -0.60 1.95 -3.47
N PHE A 123 0.15 1.01 -4.02
CA PHE A 123 -0.29 -0.38 -4.06
C PHE A 123 0.69 -1.31 -3.37
N SER A 124 0.20 -2.43 -2.85
CA SER A 124 1.03 -3.54 -2.38
C SER A 124 0.64 -4.86 -3.01
N GLY A 125 1.60 -5.77 -3.07
CA GLY A 125 1.35 -7.11 -3.57
C GLY A 125 2.43 -8.10 -3.18
N SER A 126 2.06 -9.38 -3.17
CA SER A 126 3.03 -10.45 -3.02
C SER A 126 3.82 -10.61 -4.31
N SER A 127 5.12 -10.91 -4.21
CA SER A 127 6.07 -10.98 -5.34
C SER A 127 5.78 -12.12 -6.33
N SER A 128 4.60 -12.14 -6.95
CA SER A 128 4.25 -13.05 -8.03
C SER A 128 4.94 -12.62 -9.33
N MET A 129 5.14 -13.58 -10.24
CA MET A 129 5.72 -13.29 -11.56
C MET A 129 4.89 -12.25 -12.32
N ASP A 130 3.56 -12.32 -12.21
CA ASP A 130 2.64 -11.37 -12.84
C ASP A 130 2.77 -9.97 -12.26
N LEU A 131 2.99 -9.85 -10.94
CA LEU A 131 3.25 -8.58 -10.31
C LEU A 131 4.58 -7.98 -10.79
N ILE A 132 5.63 -8.79 -10.91
CA ILE A 132 6.95 -8.33 -11.40
C ILE A 132 6.86 -7.83 -12.85
N LYS A 133 6.12 -8.53 -13.71
CA LYS A 133 5.89 -8.09 -15.10
C LYS A 133 5.08 -6.79 -15.15
N GLY A 134 3.97 -6.72 -14.41
CA GLY A 134 3.14 -5.52 -14.35
C GLY A 134 3.86 -4.32 -13.77
N THR A 135 4.73 -4.52 -12.76
CA THR A 135 5.50 -3.43 -12.16
C THR A 135 6.63 -2.94 -13.05
N HIS A 136 7.17 -3.79 -13.94
CA HIS A 136 8.14 -3.33 -14.94
C HIS A 136 7.54 -2.23 -15.83
N ASP A 137 6.29 -2.39 -16.28
CA ASP A 137 5.61 -1.37 -17.09
C ASP A 137 5.27 -0.10 -16.30
N LEU A 138 4.93 -0.26 -15.03
CA LEU A 138 4.57 0.83 -14.12
C LEU A 138 5.78 1.54 -13.51
N SER A 139 6.97 0.92 -13.53
CA SER A 139 8.20 1.48 -12.97
C SER A 139 8.62 2.80 -13.62
N ARG A 140 8.16 3.07 -14.85
CA ARG A 140 8.36 4.35 -15.53
C ARG A 140 7.46 5.48 -15.02
N ARG A 141 6.41 5.16 -14.26
CA ARG A 141 5.41 6.10 -13.73
C ARG A 141 5.53 6.31 -12.23
N GLY A 142 6.34 5.51 -11.55
CA GLY A 142 6.38 5.47 -10.10
C GLY A 142 7.55 4.70 -9.53
N ILE A 143 7.69 4.75 -8.21
CA ILE A 143 8.75 4.05 -7.48
C ILE A 143 8.23 2.72 -6.95
N ILE A 144 9.00 1.66 -7.13
CA ILE A 144 8.70 0.33 -6.60
C ILE A 144 9.69 0.00 -5.48
N TYR A 145 9.16 -0.15 -4.27
CA TYR A 145 9.88 -0.58 -3.09
C TYR A 145 9.78 -2.09 -2.93
N HIS A 146 10.91 -2.74 -2.68
CA HIS A 146 10.98 -4.16 -2.39
C HIS A 146 11.21 -4.39 -0.89
N MET A 147 10.25 -5.03 -0.24
CA MET A 147 10.35 -5.42 1.16
C MET A 147 10.64 -6.92 1.30
N SER A 148 11.78 -7.20 1.91
CA SER A 148 12.23 -8.55 2.24
C SER A 148 11.62 -9.06 3.54
N GLY A 149 11.90 -10.33 3.85
CA GLY A 149 11.61 -10.94 5.14
C GLY A 149 12.18 -10.16 6.33
N MET A 150 11.69 -10.46 7.52
CA MET A 150 12.21 -9.89 8.76
C MET A 150 13.63 -10.40 9.01
N SER A 151 14.57 -9.47 9.21
CA SER A 151 15.91 -9.84 9.66
C SER A 151 15.87 -10.30 11.12
N PHE A 152 16.85 -11.11 11.54
CA PHE A 152 16.93 -11.54 12.94
C PHE A 152 17.03 -10.35 13.91
N ARG A 153 17.72 -9.26 13.52
CA ARG A 153 17.72 -8.00 14.28
C ARG A 153 16.32 -7.44 14.50
N GLU A 154 15.55 -7.30 13.42
CA GLU A 154 14.17 -6.78 13.52
C GLU A 154 13.31 -7.69 14.40
N TYR A 155 13.51 -9.02 14.33
CA TYR A 155 12.85 -9.95 15.23
C TYR A 155 13.18 -9.67 16.70
N LEU A 156 14.45 -9.48 17.04
CA LEU A 156 14.86 -9.15 18.42
C LEU A 156 14.24 -7.83 18.90
N LEU A 157 14.24 -6.82 18.04
CA LEU A 157 13.65 -5.51 18.34
C LEU A 157 12.14 -5.64 18.58
N PHE A 158 11.43 -6.34 17.68
CA PHE A 158 9.97 -6.45 17.72
C PHE A 158 9.47 -7.29 18.90
N ASN A 159 10.31 -8.18 19.44
CA ASN A 159 10.02 -8.96 20.64
C ASN A 159 10.54 -8.29 21.93
N GLY A 160 11.10 -7.08 21.85
CA GLY A 160 11.64 -6.38 23.01
C GLY A 160 12.85 -7.08 23.65
N ILE A 161 13.56 -7.91 22.90
CA ILE A 161 14.70 -8.69 23.39
C ILE A 161 15.99 -7.86 23.34
N ALA A 162 16.25 -7.21 22.20
CA ALA A 162 17.42 -6.36 22.01
C ALA A 162 17.22 -5.36 20.85
N ASP A 163 17.75 -4.15 21.00
CA ASP A 163 17.92 -3.19 19.92
C ASP A 163 19.41 -3.16 19.54
N THR A 164 19.72 -3.61 18.33
CA THR A 164 21.10 -3.76 17.84
C THR A 164 21.27 -2.97 16.55
N GLY A 165 22.43 -2.37 16.31
CA GLY A 165 22.69 -1.62 15.07
C GLY A 165 22.78 -2.51 13.83
N SER A 166 22.83 -1.88 12.65
CA SER A 166 23.32 -2.55 11.44
C SER A 166 24.83 -2.44 11.35
N PHE A 167 25.50 -3.57 11.26
CA PHE A 167 26.94 -3.63 10.99
C PHE A 167 27.15 -3.94 9.51
N THR A 168 27.95 -3.13 8.83
CA THR A 168 28.52 -3.48 7.53
C THR A 168 29.78 -4.29 7.75
N LEU A 169 30.04 -5.24 6.86
CA LEU A 169 31.38 -5.82 6.77
C LEU A 169 32.22 -4.77 6.04
N ASP A 170 33.05 -4.05 6.79
CA ASP A 170 34.06 -3.17 6.22
C ASP A 170 35.13 -3.98 5.46
#